data_AF-A0A2V6K0E8-F1
#
_entry.id   AF-A0A2V6K0E8-F1
#
_cell.length_a   1.000
_cell.length_b   1.000
_cell.length_c   1.000
_cell.angle_alpha   90.00
_cell.angle_beta   90.00
_cell.angle_gamma   90.00
#
_symmetry.space_group_name_H-M   'P 1'
#
loop_
_entity.id
_entity.type
_entity.pdbx_description
1 polymer ?
#
loop_
_entity_poly.entity_id
_entity_poly.type
_entity_poly.pdbx_seq_one_letter_code
_entity_poly.pdbx_strand_id
1 'polypeptide(L)' 'HVSTSYVERQNLTMRMSMRRFTRLTNAFSKKLESLEHAVSLHYMHYNFCRIHQTLRVTPAMEAGVSDHVWSIEEIIDLLC' A
#
# COMPACT_ATOMS: atom_id res chain seq x y z
N HIS A 1 13.28 19.98 3.63
CA HIS A 1 14.20 19.50 2.58
C HIS A 1 13.36 18.73 1.56
N VAL A 2 13.34 19.13 0.28
CA VAL A 2 12.53 18.44 -0.76
C VAL A 2 13.49 17.60 -1.60
N SER A 3 13.32 16.28 -1.55
CA SER A 3 14.13 15.31 -2.29
C SER A 3 13.20 14.35 -3.04
N THR A 4 13.52 14.04 -4.29
CA THR A 4 12.76 13.07 -5.10
C THR A 4 12.93 11.63 -4.61
N SER A 5 13.98 11.36 -3.81
CA SER A 5 14.29 10.03 -3.30
C SER A 5 13.14 9.35 -2.55
N TYR A 6 12.30 10.12 -1.86
CA TYR A 6 11.12 9.57 -1.17
C TYR A 6 10.07 9.04 -2.15
N VAL A 7 9.82 9.78 -3.23
CA VAL A 7 8.87 9.38 -4.28
C VAL A 7 9.42 8.19 -5.07
N GLU A 8 10.72 8.19 -5.36
CA GLU A 8 11.39 7.07 -6.04
C GLU A 8 11.34 5.78 -5.22
N ARG A 9 11.57 5.87 -3.90
CA ARG A 9 11.45 4.75 -2.95
C ARG A 9 10.03 4.19 -2.91
N GLN A 10 9.02 5.07 -2.91
CA GLN A 10 7.62 4.67 -2.95
C GLN A 10 7.28 3.97 -4.28
N ASN A 11 7.73 4.53 -5.41
CA ASN A 11 7.55 3.93 -6.73
C ASN A 11 8.17 2.54 -6.84
N LEU A 12 9.37 2.35 -6.31
CA LEU A 12 10.01 1.03 -6.25
C LEU A 12 9.16 0.05 -5.42
N THR A 13 8.71 0.48 -4.25
CA THR A 13 7.87 -0.32 -3.35
C THR A 13 6.60 -0.79 -4.06
N MET A 14 5.88 0.13 -4.71
CA MET A 14 4.67 -0.20 -5.46
C MET A 14 4.97 -1.25 -6.55
N ARG A 15 6.01 -1.06 -7.37
CA ARG A 15 6.34 -2.01 -8.45
C ARG A 15 6.73 -3.39 -7.94
N MET A 16 7.39 -3.48 -6.78
CA MET A 16 7.80 -4.76 -6.19
C MET A 16 6.67 -5.49 -5.49
N SER A 17 5.70 -4.75 -4.95
CA SER A 17 4.58 -5.32 -4.18
C SER A 17 3.30 -5.51 -4.98
N MET A 18 3.13 -4.83 -6.13
CA MET A 18 2.00 -5.05 -7.03
C MET A 18 2.46 -5.17 -8.49
N ARG A 19 1.94 -6.18 -9.19
CA ARG A 19 2.32 -6.45 -10.59
C ARG A 19 1.66 -5.52 -11.60
N ARG A 20 0.68 -4.71 -11.20
CA ARG A 20 -0.06 -3.78 -12.09
C ARG A 20 0.82 -2.68 -12.69
N PHE A 21 1.94 -2.36 -12.04
CA PHE A 21 2.95 -1.42 -12.54
C PHE A 21 4.20 -2.11 -13.11
N THR A 22 4.14 -3.42 -13.35
CA THR A 22 5.24 -4.19 -13.96
C THR A 22 4.97 -4.44 -15.44
N ARG A 23 6.01 -4.34 -16.27
CA ARG A 23 5.91 -4.50 -17.73
C ARG A 23 5.89 -5.99 -18.11
N LEU A 24 5.24 -6.33 -19.24
CA LEU A 24 5.20 -7.69 -19.81
C LEU A 24 4.61 -8.73 -18.85
N THR A 25 3.49 -8.41 -18.21
CA THR A 25 2.76 -9.35 -17.35
C THR A 25 1.27 -9.38 -17.66
N ASN A 26 0.62 -10.49 -17.35
CA ASN A 26 -0.83 -10.63 -17.51
C ASN A 26 -1.64 -9.93 -16.39
N ALA A 27 -0.98 -9.30 -15.42
CA ALA A 27 -1.59 -8.70 -14.24
C ALA A 27 -1.95 -7.21 -14.42
N PHE A 28 -2.22 -6.78 -15.65
CA PHE A 28 -2.59 -5.39 -15.97
C PHE A 28 -4.08 -5.14 -15.71
N SER A 29 -4.44 -3.89 -15.45
CA SER A 29 -5.83 -3.47 -15.31
C SER A 29 -6.36 -2.98 -16.66
N LYS A 30 -7.54 -3.45 -17.07
CA LYS A 30 -8.21 -2.99 -18.31
C LYS A 30 -9.01 -1.71 -18.11
N LYS A 31 -9.50 -1.49 -16.89
CA LYS A 31 -10.27 -0.32 -16.48
C LYS A 31 -9.47 0.48 -15.45
N LEU A 32 -9.65 1.80 -15.46
CA LEU A 32 -9.04 2.70 -14.48
C LEU A 32 -9.52 2.40 -13.06
N GLU A 33 -10.84 2.26 -12.88
CA GLU A 33 -11.48 1.89 -11.60
C GLU A 33 -10.82 0.65 -10.97
N SER A 34 -10.57 -0.38 -11.79
CA SER A 34 -9.90 -1.58 -11.30
C SER A 34 -8.51 -1.25 -10.76
N LEU A 35 -7.71 -0.45 -11.50
CA LEU A 35 -6.37 -0.01 -11.07
C LEU A 35 -6.46 0.75 -9.75
N GLU A 36 -7.38 1.70 -9.63
CA GLU A 36 -7.63 2.46 -8.41
C GLU A 36 -7.89 1.54 -7.22
N HIS A 37 -8.79 0.55 -7.36
CA HIS A 37 -9.08 -0.40 -6.27
C HIS A 37 -7.84 -1.17 -5.80
N ALA A 38 -6.96 -1.60 -6.70
CA ALA A 38 -5.74 -2.30 -6.28
C ALA A 38 -4.68 -1.39 -5.68
N VAL A 39 -4.59 -0.14 -6.15
CA VAL A 39 -3.74 0.86 -5.53
C VAL A 39 -4.23 1.13 -4.11
N SER A 40 -5.54 1.31 -3.92
CA SER A 40 -6.16 1.48 -2.59
C SER A 40 -5.88 0.29 -1.67
N LEU A 41 -6.13 -0.94 -2.14
CA LEU A 41 -5.84 -2.16 -1.37
C LEU A 41 -4.37 -2.26 -0.96
N HIS A 42 -3.45 -1.94 -1.87
CA HIS A 42 -2.02 -1.96 -1.57
C HIS A 42 -1.65 -0.95 -0.47
N TYR A 43 -2.12 0.28 -0.58
CA TYR A 43 -1.82 1.31 0.42
C TYR A 43 -2.47 1.01 1.76
N MET A 44 -3.69 0.43 1.76
CA MET A 44 -4.35 0.03 2.99
C MET A 44 -3.53 -1.02 3.72
N HIS A 45 -3.15 -2.09 3.04
CA HIS A 45 -2.30 -3.12 3.63
C HIS A 45 -0.90 -2.59 4.04
N TYR A 46 -0.25 -1.78 3.21
CA TYR A 46 1.10 -1.29 3.45
C TYR A 46 1.19 -0.34 4.66
N ASN A 47 0.17 0.50 4.85
CA ASN A 47 0.15 1.52 5.91
C ASN A 47 -0.48 1.01 7.21
N PHE A 48 -1.51 0.14 7.15
CA PHE A 48 -2.31 -0.22 8.33
C PHE A 48 -2.07 -1.64 8.84
N CYS A 49 -1.71 -2.61 7.98
CA CYS A 49 -1.50 -4.01 8.40
C CYS A 49 -0.03 -4.38 8.57
N ARG A 50 0.84 -3.86 7.69
CA ARG A 50 2.24 -4.28 7.64
C ARG A 50 3.05 -3.58 8.72
N ILE A 51 3.66 -4.35 9.63
CA ILE A 51 4.69 -3.85 10.55
C ILE A 51 6.00 -3.69 9.79
N HIS A 52 6.62 -2.50 9.89
CA HIS A 52 7.88 -2.21 9.23
C HIS A 52 9.05 -2.48 10.18
N GLN A 53 10.07 -3.21 9.73
CA GLN A 53 11.20 -3.62 10.58
C GLN A 53 11.88 -2.44 11.29
N THR A 54 12.05 -1.31 10.60
CA THR A 54 12.72 -0.13 11.16
C THR A 54 11.84 0.61 12.17
N LEU A 55 10.53 0.73 11.89
CA LEU A 55 9.59 1.42 12.77
C LEU A 55 9.13 0.55 13.94
N ARG A 56 9.16 -0.78 13.78
CA ARG A 56 8.59 -1.80 14.69
C ARG A 56 7.06 -1.70 14.90
N VAL A 57 6.43 -0.69 14.30
CA VAL A 57 4.98 -0.48 14.20
C VAL A 57 4.58 -0.28 12.74
N THR A 58 3.29 -0.05 12.48
CA THR A 58 2.79 0.28 11.14
C THR A 58 2.99 1.77 10.82
N PRO A 59 3.12 2.18 9.56
CA PRO A 59 3.21 3.59 9.20
C PRO A 59 2.02 4.42 9.68
N ALA A 60 0.80 3.87 9.67
CA ALA A 60 -0.38 4.55 10.18
C ALA A 60 -0.30 4.80 11.69
N MET A 61 0.28 3.86 12.45
CA MET A 61 0.52 4.04 13.88
C MET A 61 1.58 5.10 14.16
N GLU A 62 2.71 5.05 13.43
CA GLU A 62 3.78 6.05 13.57
C GLU A 62 3.28 7.47 13.24
N ALA A 63 2.37 7.59 12.27
CA ALA A 63 1.74 8.86 11.91
C ALA A 63 0.60 9.28 12.85
N GLY A 64 0.22 8.48 13.84
CA GLY A 64 -0.89 8.76 14.76
C GLY A 64 -2.28 8.66 14.12
N VAL A 65 -2.40 7.99 12.98
CA VAL A 65 -3.67 7.79 12.24
C VAL A 65 -4.43 6.56 12.75
N SER A 66 -3.72 5.58 13.33
CA SER A 66 -4.27 4.36 13.94
C SER A 66 -3.58 4.10 15.27
N ASP A 67 -4.28 3.46 16.20
CA ASP A 67 -3.74 3.03 17.51
C ASP A 67 -3.41 1.53 17.56
N HIS A 68 -3.76 0.78 16.52
CA HIS A 68 -3.53 -0.66 16.41
C HIS A 68 -3.13 -1.08 14.99
N VAL A 69 -2.67 -2.33 14.88
CA VAL A 69 -2.39 -3.02 13.61
C VAL A 69 -3.71 -3.57 13.08
N TRP A 70 -4.06 -3.21 11.85
CA TRP A 70 -5.31 -3.68 11.23
C TRP A 70 -5.14 -5.11 10.71
N SER A 71 -6.16 -5.93 10.93
CA SER A 71 -6.33 -7.25 10.30
C SER A 71 -6.90 -7.12 8.88
N ILE A 72 -6.82 -8.20 8.10
CA ILE A 72 -7.40 -8.21 6.76
C ILE A 72 -8.94 -8.25 6.85
N GLU A 73 -9.45 -8.95 7.86
CA GLU A 73 -10.87 -9.05 8.16
C GLU A 73 -11.48 -7.66 8.40
N GLU A 74 -10.86 -6.83 9.25
CA GLU A 74 -11.31 -5.45 9.50
C GLU A 74 -11.33 -4.59 8.23
N ILE A 75 -10.37 -4.79 7.32
CA ILE A 75 -10.36 -4.07 6.03
C ILE A 75 -11.53 -4.52 5.14
N ILE A 76 -11.84 -5.82 5.12
CA ILE A 76 -12.94 -6.36 4.32
C ILE A 76 -14.28 -5.85 4.87
N ASP A 77 -14.43 -5.79 6.18
CA ASP A 77 -15.64 -5.30 6.84
C ASP A 77 -15.95 -3.82 6.50
N LEU A 78 -14.95 -3.03 6.09
CA LEU A 78 -15.17 -1.65 5.60
C LEU A 78 -15.79 -1.58 4.19
N LEU A 79 -15.78 -2.68 3.44
CA LEU A 79 -16.27 -2.73 2.06
C LEU A 79 -17.71 -3.27 1.96
N CYS A 80 -18.25 -3.80 3.05
CA CYS A 80 -19.61 -4.33 3.17
C CYS A 80 -20.57 -3.29 3.72
#